data_AF-A0A2V6F5P2-F1
#
_entry.id   AF-A0A2V6F5P2-F1
#
_cell.length_a   1.000
_cell.length_b   1.000
_cell.length_c   1.000
_cell.angle_alpha   90.00
_cell.angle_beta   90.00
_cell.angle_gamma   90.00
#
_symmetry.space_group_name_H-M   'P 1'
#
loop_
_entity.id
_entity.type
_entity.pdbx_description
1 polymer ?
#
loop_
_entity_poly.entity_id
_entity_poly.type
_entity_poly.pdbx_seq_one_letter_code
_entity_poly.pdbx_strand_id
1 'polypeptide(L)'
;MDLAKVVSAAKTRLHHGQWSLLLKSGQTPFSKSTIDRLAVIGQGMGGLDSATSPNLPRAWNILYCLARLDPGTLEPLIRRGAVHPELTLRQAKELVAQHEGGRNAARPARFNVRQRLEKFAEFVHTTLNNWTPEERAGARDGLREILRQVEGGGNLFASPEVQLALADCSCTDPINSN
;
A
#
# COMPACT_ATOMS: atom_id res chain seq x y z
N MET A 1 -1.30 20.25 10.14
CA MET A 1 -0.79 18.89 10.36
C MET A 1 -1.70 18.08 11.29
N ASP A 2 -2.32 18.71 12.28
CA ASP A 2 -3.08 18.01 13.32
C ASP A 2 -4.28 17.22 12.80
N LEU A 3 -5.01 17.75 11.82
CA LEU A 3 -6.10 17.03 11.16
C LEU A 3 -5.63 15.72 10.51
N ALA A 4 -4.47 15.71 9.84
CA ALA A 4 -3.93 14.50 9.21
C ALA A 4 -3.51 13.46 10.26
N LYS A 5 -2.93 13.91 11.39
CA LYS A 5 -2.59 13.04 12.52
C LYS A 5 -3.84 12.40 13.14
N VAL A 6 -4.89 13.20 13.35
CA VAL A 6 -6.19 12.72 13.88
C VAL A 6 -6.83 11.72 12.91
N VAL A 7 -6.86 12.03 11.62
CA VAL A 7 -7.43 11.15 10.59
C VAL A 7 -6.65 9.83 10.49
N SER A 8 -5.32 9.87 10.52
CA SER A 8 -4.49 8.67 10.54
C SER A 8 -4.72 7.84 11.81
N ALA A 9 -4.78 8.48 12.98
CA ALA A 9 -5.07 7.80 14.25
C ALA A 9 -6.49 7.19 14.27
N ALA A 10 -7.48 7.86 13.69
CA ALA A 10 -8.83 7.31 13.55
C ALA A 10 -8.82 6.09 12.61
N LYS A 11 -8.14 6.18 11.46
CA LYS A 11 -8.01 5.07 10.51
C LYS A 11 -7.27 3.87 11.11
N THR A 12 -6.27 4.07 11.98
CA THR A 12 -5.56 2.97 12.64
C THR A 12 -6.35 2.30 13.75
N ARG A 13 -7.27 3.03 14.41
CA ARG A 13 -8.12 2.52 15.49
C ARG A 13 -9.39 1.80 15.00
N LEU A 14 -9.83 2.10 13.78
CA LEU A 14 -11.02 1.48 13.20
C LEU A 14 -10.67 0.11 12.62
N HIS A 15 -11.47 -0.89 12.99
CA HIS A 15 -11.35 -2.23 12.45
C HIS A 15 -11.83 -2.27 10.99
N HIS A 16 -11.52 -3.38 10.34
CA HIS A 16 -11.77 -3.62 8.92
C HIS A 16 -13.21 -3.28 8.50
N GLY A 17 -13.38 -2.50 7.43
CA GLY A 17 -14.69 -2.06 6.92
C GLY A 17 -15.36 -0.91 7.68
N GLN A 18 -15.05 -0.69 8.96
CA GLN A 18 -15.63 0.39 9.77
C GLN A 18 -15.22 1.77 9.26
N TRP A 19 -14.00 1.89 8.73
CA TRP A 19 -13.53 3.12 8.05
C TRP A 19 -14.45 3.49 6.89
N SER A 20 -14.69 2.58 5.95
CA SER A 20 -15.54 2.83 4.80
C SER A 20 -16.99 3.10 5.18
N LEU A 21 -17.51 2.45 6.23
CA LEU A 21 -18.84 2.71 6.77
C LEU A 21 -18.95 4.12 7.37
N LEU A 22 -17.95 4.55 8.16
CA LEU A 22 -17.89 5.90 8.71
C LEU A 22 -17.84 6.96 7.61
N LEU A 23 -17.11 6.72 6.52
CA LEU A 23 -17.06 7.67 5.40
C LEU A 23 -18.35 7.68 4.57
N LYS A 24 -19.07 6.56 4.51
CA LYS A 24 -20.37 6.45 3.82
C LYS A 24 -21.53 7.00 4.64
N SER A 25 -21.39 7.15 5.96
CA SER A 25 -22.46 7.68 6.82
C SER A 25 -22.73 9.17 6.62
N GLY A 26 -21.87 9.88 5.87
CA GLY A 26 -22.00 11.32 5.62
C GLY A 26 -21.68 12.20 6.84
N GLN A 27 -21.27 11.60 7.96
CA GLN A 27 -20.93 12.31 9.20
C GLN A 27 -19.54 12.94 9.17
N THR A 28 -18.79 12.78 8.08
CA THR A 28 -17.47 13.37 7.94
C THR A 28 -17.52 14.72 7.21
N PRO A 29 -16.82 15.75 7.70
CA PRO A 29 -16.85 17.09 7.09
C PRO A 29 -16.14 17.17 5.73
N PHE A 30 -15.55 16.08 5.25
CA PHE A 30 -14.80 16.02 4.00
C PHE A 30 -15.17 14.79 3.17
N SER A 31 -14.85 14.83 1.88
CA SER A 31 -15.01 13.69 0.97
C SER A 31 -14.12 12.50 1.36
N LYS A 32 -14.53 11.28 0.98
CA LYS A 32 -13.70 10.06 1.13
C LYS A 32 -12.30 10.25 0.54
N SER A 33 -12.19 10.85 -0.64
CA SER A 33 -10.89 11.10 -1.30
C SER A 33 -9.98 12.02 -0.48
N THR A 34 -10.53 13.09 0.08
CA THR A 34 -9.81 14.02 0.94
C THR A 34 -9.31 13.32 2.20
N ILE A 35 -10.18 12.53 2.82
CA ILE A 35 -9.88 11.82 4.07
C ILE A 35 -8.83 10.72 3.87
N ASP A 36 -8.91 9.96 2.77
CA ASP A 36 -7.88 8.98 2.44
C ASP A 36 -6.50 9.63 2.21
N ARG A 37 -6.45 10.79 1.54
CA ARG A 37 -5.20 11.55 1.37
C ARG A 37 -4.65 12.07 2.69
N LEU A 38 -5.52 12.56 3.58
CA LEU A 38 -5.13 13.00 4.92
C LEU A 38 -4.60 11.84 5.77
N ALA A 39 -5.18 10.64 5.64
CA ALA A 39 -4.69 9.44 6.31
C ALA A 39 -3.27 9.07 5.84
N VAL A 40 -3.00 9.13 4.53
CA VAL A 40 -1.65 8.91 3.97
C VAL A 40 -0.65 9.94 4.49
N ILE A 41 -1.02 11.22 4.50
CA ILE A 41 -0.18 12.30 5.06
C ILE A 41 0.12 12.02 6.53
N GLY A 42 -0.89 11.70 7.34
CA GLY A 42 -0.71 11.42 8.75
C GLY A 42 0.10 10.15 9.02
N GLN A 43 0.07 9.16 8.13
CA GLN A 43 0.89 7.97 8.23
C GLN A 43 2.36 8.24 7.90
N GLY A 44 2.63 8.97 6.80
CA GLY A 44 4.00 9.25 6.35
C GLY A 44 4.69 10.36 7.13
N MET A 45 3.93 11.30 7.69
CA MET A 45 4.44 12.53 8.30
C MET A 45 4.00 12.73 9.76
N GLY A 46 3.14 11.86 10.31
CA GLY A 46 2.56 12.06 11.65
C GLY A 46 3.57 12.07 12.79
N GLY A 47 4.72 11.42 12.60
CA GLY A 47 5.85 11.41 13.53
C GLY A 47 6.79 12.60 13.41
N LEU A 48 6.58 13.53 12.47
CA LEU A 48 7.39 14.74 12.37
C LEU A 48 7.14 15.65 13.58
N ASP A 49 8.24 16.15 14.14
CA ASP A 49 8.23 17.08 15.27
C ASP A 49 7.60 18.42 14.86
N SER A 50 6.96 19.07 15.84
CA SER A 50 6.44 20.43 15.75
C SER A 50 7.46 21.42 15.18
N ALA A 51 8.76 21.24 15.47
CA ALA A 51 9.84 22.08 14.96
C ALA A 51 10.10 21.94 13.45
N THR A 52 9.73 20.82 12.82
CA THR A 52 9.87 20.62 11.35
C THR A 52 8.62 21.00 10.57
N SER A 53 7.47 21.15 11.24
CA SER A 53 6.21 21.56 10.62
C SER A 53 6.24 22.92 9.90
N PRO A 54 7.00 23.95 10.34
CA PRO A 54 7.10 25.22 9.63
C PRO A 54 7.81 25.12 8.27
N ASN A 55 8.68 24.11 8.10
CA ASN A 55 9.45 23.91 6.88
C ASN A 55 8.65 23.16 5.80
N LEU A 56 7.42 22.74 6.11
CA LEU A 56 6.61 21.97 5.19
C LEU A 56 5.88 22.87 4.17
N PRO A 57 5.70 22.38 2.93
CA PRO A 57 4.84 23.02 1.94
C PRO A 57 3.42 23.21 2.47
N ARG A 58 2.84 24.39 2.24
CA ARG A 58 1.45 24.70 2.67
C ARG A 58 0.40 23.97 1.83
N ALA A 59 0.77 23.56 0.61
CA ALA A 59 -0.13 22.92 -0.32
C ALA A 59 -0.26 21.40 -0.06
N TRP A 60 -1.48 20.97 0.27
CA TRP A 60 -1.79 19.60 0.69
C TRP A 60 -1.49 18.52 -0.37
N ASN A 61 -1.58 18.85 -1.66
CA ASN A 61 -1.19 17.96 -2.76
C ASN A 61 0.32 17.67 -2.79
N ILE A 62 1.14 18.63 -2.37
CA ILE A 62 2.59 18.50 -2.24
C ILE A 62 2.91 17.64 -1.02
N LEU A 63 2.24 17.89 0.11
CA LEU A 63 2.35 17.05 1.30
C LEU A 63 1.96 15.61 1.01
N TYR A 64 0.87 15.37 0.28
CA TYR A 64 0.46 14.04 -0.15
C TYR A 64 1.52 13.35 -1.03
N CYS A 65 2.13 14.10 -1.96
CA CYS A 65 3.20 13.58 -2.81
C CYS A 65 4.41 13.15 -1.98
N LEU A 66 4.85 14.00 -1.06
CA LEU A 66 6.00 13.76 -0.20
C LEU A 66 5.74 12.67 0.86
N ALA A 67 4.49 12.50 1.32
CA ALA A 67 4.11 11.50 2.33
C ALA A 67 4.23 10.06 1.84
N ARG A 68 4.44 9.87 0.52
CA ARG A 68 4.76 8.57 -0.07
C ARG A 68 6.22 8.16 0.14
N LEU A 69 7.09 9.10 0.50
CA LEU A 69 8.46 8.79 0.89
C LEU A 69 8.48 8.08 2.25
N ASP A 70 9.43 7.18 2.41
CA ASP A 70 9.72 6.57 3.70
C ASP A 70 10.11 7.67 4.72
N PRO A 71 9.65 7.60 5.98
CA PRO A 71 9.98 8.59 7.01
C PRO A 71 11.49 8.83 7.16
N GLY A 72 12.30 7.79 7.05
CA GLY A 72 13.77 7.88 7.13
C GLY A 72 14.42 8.57 5.93
N THR A 73 13.69 8.78 4.83
CA THR A 73 14.12 9.61 3.70
C THR A 73 13.59 11.04 3.82
N LEU A 74 12.36 11.20 4.29
CA LEU A 74 11.70 12.49 4.34
C LEU A 74 12.34 13.44 5.38
N GLU A 75 12.67 12.94 6.56
CA GLU A 75 13.24 13.76 7.63
C GLU A 75 14.62 14.35 7.28
N PRO A 76 15.57 13.60 6.68
CA PRO A 76 16.80 14.18 6.15
C PRO A 76 16.57 15.24 5.07
N LEU A 77 15.56 15.07 4.20
CA LEU A 77 15.26 16.06 3.16
C LEU A 77 14.72 17.37 3.73
N ILE A 78 13.92 17.29 4.79
CA ILE A 78 13.46 18.47 5.53
C ILE A 78 14.64 19.16 6.21
N ARG A 79 15.50 18.39 6.90
CA ARG A 79 16.70 18.94 7.59
C ARG A 79 17.68 19.62 6.63
N ARG A 80 17.83 19.09 5.40
CA ARG A 80 18.70 19.66 4.36
C ARG A 80 18.05 20.83 3.61
N GLY A 81 16.81 21.20 3.93
CA GLY A 81 16.07 22.28 3.25
C GLY A 81 15.56 21.92 1.85
N ALA A 82 15.72 20.67 1.40
CA ALA A 82 15.20 20.22 0.10
C ALA A 82 13.66 20.13 0.11
N VAL A 83 13.06 19.91 1.27
CA VAL A 83 11.63 20.15 1.50
C VAL A 83 11.48 21.47 2.25
N HIS A 84 10.85 22.44 1.60
CA HIS A 84 10.67 23.80 2.11
C HIS A 84 9.27 24.35 1.72
N PRO A 85 8.79 25.45 2.34
CA PRO A 85 7.43 25.95 2.16
C PRO A 85 7.05 26.33 0.71
N GLU A 86 8.04 26.77 -0.07
CA GLU A 86 7.89 27.22 -1.47
C GLU A 86 8.07 26.08 -2.49
N LEU A 87 8.32 24.85 -2.03
CA LEU A 87 8.50 23.71 -2.89
C LEU A 87 7.27 23.53 -3.79
N THR A 88 7.49 23.43 -5.10
CA THR A 88 6.40 23.22 -6.06
C THR A 88 6.02 21.75 -6.17
N LEU A 89 4.81 21.46 -6.66
CA LEU A 89 4.37 20.08 -6.90
C LEU A 89 5.29 19.34 -7.87
N ARG A 90 5.84 20.04 -8.88
CA ARG A 90 6.79 19.47 -9.84
C ARG A 90 8.08 19.04 -9.14
N GLN A 91 8.69 19.93 -8.36
CA GLN A 91 9.90 19.63 -7.61
C GLN A 91 9.67 18.51 -6.59
N ALA A 92 8.50 18.48 -5.93
CA ALA A 92 8.16 17.38 -5.04
C ALA A 92 8.06 16.03 -5.77
N LYS A 93 7.47 15.99 -6.98
CA LYS A 93 7.46 14.79 -7.81
C LYS A 93 8.85 14.37 -8.25
N GLU A 94 9.71 15.33 -8.59
CA GLU A 94 11.11 15.08 -8.97
C GLU A 94 11.91 14.52 -7.77
N LEU A 95 11.76 15.08 -6.57
CA LEU A 95 12.34 14.54 -5.34
C LEU A 95 11.87 13.11 -5.06
N VAL A 96 10.56 12.87 -5.19
CA VAL A 96 10.00 11.53 -5.04
C VAL A 96 10.61 10.58 -6.06
N ALA A 97 10.67 10.96 -7.34
CA ALA A 97 11.24 10.16 -8.41
C ALA A 97 12.75 9.89 -8.22
N GLN A 98 13.53 10.85 -7.73
CA GLN A 98 14.96 10.69 -7.45
C GLN A 98 15.21 9.67 -6.32
N HIS A 99 14.36 9.66 -5.31
CA HIS A 99 14.48 8.74 -4.16
C HIS A 99 13.77 7.39 -4.39
N GLU A 100 12.81 7.34 -5.31
CA GLU A 100 12.15 6.13 -5.81
C GLU A 100 13.00 5.43 -6.89
N GLY A 101 13.75 6.16 -7.73
CA GLY A 101 14.47 5.64 -8.91
C GLY A 101 15.63 4.68 -8.64
N GLY A 102 16.27 4.75 -7.47
CA GLY A 102 17.27 3.76 -7.03
C GLY A 102 16.72 2.64 -6.14
N ARG A 103 15.48 2.77 -5.66
CA ARG A 103 14.83 1.80 -4.75
C ARG A 103 13.73 1.00 -5.42
N ASN A 104 13.19 1.44 -6.55
CA ASN A 104 12.14 0.73 -7.28
C ASN A 104 12.67 -0.28 -8.31
N ALA A 105 13.97 -0.31 -8.59
CA ALA A 105 14.57 -1.40 -9.37
C ALA A 105 14.85 -2.66 -8.51
N ALA A 106 14.91 -2.54 -7.18
CA ALA A 106 15.31 -3.65 -6.29
C ALA A 106 14.58 -3.71 -4.94
N ARG A 107 13.49 -2.96 -4.71
CA ARG A 107 12.45 -3.42 -3.79
C ARG A 107 11.36 -4.01 -4.66
N PRO A 108 11.10 -5.34 -4.63
CA PRO A 108 9.83 -5.83 -5.16
C PRO A 108 8.79 -4.96 -4.48
N ALA A 109 7.96 -4.27 -5.28
CA ALA A 109 6.91 -3.41 -4.79
C ALA A 109 6.33 -4.11 -3.58
N ARG A 110 6.62 -3.62 -2.35
CA ARG A 110 6.07 -4.25 -1.16
C ARG A 110 4.60 -4.12 -1.43
N PHE A 111 3.98 -5.21 -1.87
CA PHE A 111 2.58 -5.22 -2.23
C PHE A 111 1.94 -4.52 -1.05
N ASN A 112 1.21 -3.44 -1.26
CA ASN A 112 0.57 -2.75 -0.15
C ASN A 112 -0.52 -3.73 0.34
N VAL A 113 -0.12 -4.82 1.02
CA VAL A 113 -0.95 -5.97 1.35
C VAL A 113 -2.13 -5.47 2.14
N ARG A 114 -1.87 -4.53 3.06
CA ARG A 114 -2.88 -3.77 3.78
C ARG A 114 -3.87 -3.05 2.86
N GLN A 115 -3.39 -2.28 1.89
CA GLN A 115 -4.25 -1.54 0.95
C GLN A 115 -5.03 -2.47 0.01
N ARG A 116 -4.42 -3.56 -0.45
CA ARG A 116 -5.06 -4.57 -1.32
C ARG A 116 -6.13 -5.34 -0.54
N LEU A 117 -5.84 -5.72 0.70
CA LEU A 117 -6.83 -6.31 1.61
C LEU A 117 -7.97 -5.33 1.87
N GLU A 118 -7.68 -4.05 2.13
CA GLU A 118 -8.71 -3.01 2.29
C GLU A 118 -9.63 -2.90 1.04
N LYS A 119 -9.06 -2.95 -0.16
CA LYS A 119 -9.83 -2.87 -1.41
C LYS A 119 -10.65 -4.13 -1.67
N PHE A 120 -10.07 -5.30 -1.43
CA PHE A 120 -10.75 -6.58 -1.58
C PHE A 120 -11.90 -6.71 -0.57
N ALA A 121 -11.67 -6.30 0.67
CA ALA A 121 -12.69 -6.24 1.71
C ALA A 121 -13.87 -5.34 1.37
N GLU A 122 -13.58 -4.15 0.85
CA GLU A 122 -14.61 -3.22 0.40
C GLU A 122 -15.43 -3.85 -0.72
N PHE A 123 -14.78 -4.50 -1.69
CA PHE A 123 -15.45 -5.25 -2.75
C PHE A 123 -16.39 -6.32 -2.17
N VAL A 124 -15.90 -7.21 -1.31
CA VAL A 124 -16.71 -8.27 -0.69
C VAL A 124 -17.91 -7.65 0.03
N HIS A 125 -17.70 -6.66 0.89
CA HIS A 125 -18.78 -6.04 1.65
C HIS A 125 -19.85 -5.38 0.76
N THR A 126 -19.44 -4.76 -0.35
CA THR A 126 -20.38 -4.10 -1.28
C THR A 126 -21.13 -5.05 -2.20
N THR A 127 -20.61 -6.27 -2.43
CA THR A 127 -21.16 -7.19 -3.42
C THR A 127 -21.77 -8.45 -2.81
N LEU A 128 -21.48 -8.77 -1.54
CA LEU A 128 -21.88 -10.02 -0.86
C LEU A 128 -23.39 -10.31 -0.93
N ASN A 129 -24.23 -9.28 -0.85
CA ASN A 129 -25.68 -9.43 -0.91
C ASN A 129 -26.18 -9.88 -2.30
N ASN A 130 -25.40 -9.62 -3.35
CA ASN A 130 -25.72 -9.95 -4.73
C ASN A 130 -25.14 -11.31 -5.16
N TRP A 131 -24.34 -11.95 -4.30
CA TRP A 131 -23.69 -13.21 -4.64
C TRP A 131 -24.67 -14.38 -4.53
N THR A 132 -24.59 -15.31 -5.48
CA THR A 132 -25.31 -16.58 -5.40
C THR A 132 -24.74 -17.46 -4.28
N PRO A 133 -25.48 -18.49 -3.82
CA PRO A 133 -24.97 -19.46 -2.86
C PRO A 133 -23.66 -20.13 -3.32
N GLU A 134 -23.52 -20.40 -4.61
CA GLU A 134 -22.34 -21.01 -5.22
C GLU A 134 -21.15 -20.05 -5.20
N GLU A 135 -21.35 -18.79 -5.56
CA GLU A 135 -20.32 -17.75 -5.50
C GLU A 135 -19.84 -17.50 -4.07
N ARG A 136 -20.75 -17.53 -3.09
CA ARG A 136 -20.41 -17.43 -1.66
C ARG A 136 -19.61 -18.64 -1.19
N ALA A 137 -19.98 -19.85 -1.60
CA ALA A 137 -19.26 -21.06 -1.25
C ALA A 137 -17.84 -21.04 -1.85
N GLY A 138 -17.71 -20.72 -3.14
CA GLY A 138 -16.41 -20.61 -3.82
C GLY A 138 -15.50 -19.55 -3.22
N ALA A 139 -16.03 -18.36 -2.91
CA ALA A 139 -15.26 -17.31 -2.26
C ALA A 139 -14.81 -17.69 -0.85
N ARG A 140 -15.67 -18.36 -0.06
CA ARG A 140 -15.32 -18.87 1.28
C ARG A 140 -14.17 -19.87 1.20
N ASP A 141 -14.26 -20.82 0.27
CA ASP A 141 -13.28 -21.90 0.17
C ASP A 141 -11.94 -21.37 -0.39
N GLY A 142 -11.98 -20.46 -1.36
CA GLY A 142 -10.78 -19.75 -1.84
C GLY A 142 -10.11 -18.88 -0.76
N LEU A 143 -10.89 -18.20 0.09
CA LEU A 143 -10.32 -17.39 1.18
C LEU A 143 -9.68 -18.24 2.28
N ARG A 144 -10.23 -19.43 2.58
CA ARG A 144 -9.61 -20.39 3.49
C ARG A 144 -8.27 -20.89 2.96
N GLU A 145 -8.20 -21.15 1.66
CA GLU A 145 -6.96 -21.59 1.03
C GLU A 145 -5.88 -20.49 1.06
N ILE A 146 -6.28 -19.23 0.80
CA ILE A 146 -5.37 -18.08 0.96
C ILE A 146 -4.91 -17.95 2.42
N LEU A 147 -5.81 -18.12 3.39
CA LEU A 147 -5.45 -18.07 4.81
C LEU A 147 -4.42 -19.15 5.17
N ARG A 148 -4.64 -20.39 4.70
CA ARG A 148 -3.71 -21.52 4.87
C ARG A 148 -2.33 -21.20 4.28
N GLN A 149 -2.28 -20.58 3.10
CA GLN A 149 -1.02 -20.19 2.45
C GLN A 149 -0.27 -19.07 3.20
N VAL A 150 -1.00 -18.14 3.81
CA VAL A 150 -0.43 -17.05 4.61
C VAL A 150 0.10 -17.58 5.96
N GLU A 151 -0.63 -18.50 6.60
CA GLU A 151 -0.24 -19.14 7.86
C GLU A 151 0.89 -20.16 7.70
N GLY A 152 0.98 -20.79 6.51
CA GLY A 152 2.00 -21.79 6.17
C GLY A 152 3.43 -21.26 6.01
N GLY A 153 3.69 -19.98 6.30
CA GLY A 153 5.02 -19.48 6.62
C GLY A 153 6.15 -19.88 5.67
N GLY A 154 6.02 -19.58 4.37
CA GLY A 154 7.16 -19.51 3.47
C GLY A 154 7.74 -20.85 2.98
N ASN A 155 7.10 -21.45 1.97
CA ASN A 155 7.86 -21.99 0.83
C ASN A 155 6.98 -22.13 -0.41
N LEU A 156 6.74 -21.03 -1.12
CA LEU A 156 6.06 -21.07 -2.44
C LEU A 156 6.99 -21.56 -3.58
N PHE A 157 8.21 -22.02 -3.27
CA PHE A 157 9.09 -22.71 -4.22
C PHE A 157 9.33 -24.19 -3.88
N ALA A 158 8.55 -24.79 -2.99
CA ALA A 158 8.57 -26.23 -2.74
C ALA A 158 7.15 -26.82 -2.77
N SER A 159 6.46 -26.66 -3.90
CA SER A 159 5.45 -27.64 -4.28
C SER A 159 6.15 -28.79 -5.02
N PRO A 160 6.06 -30.04 -4.54
CA PRO A 160 6.59 -31.21 -5.25
C PRO A 160 6.03 -31.33 -6.68
N GLU A 161 4.82 -30.82 -6.91
CA GLU A 161 4.15 -30.81 -8.21
C GLU A 161 4.82 -29.88 -9.25
N VAL A 162 5.53 -28.83 -8.82
CA VAL A 162 6.24 -27.90 -9.74
C VAL A 162 7.66 -28.38 -10.04
N GLN A 163 8.31 -29.07 -9.10
CA GLN A 163 9.63 -29.66 -9.30
C GLN A 163 9.59 -30.90 -10.21
N LEU A 164 8.49 -31.66 -10.20
CA LEU A 164 8.30 -32.77 -11.13
C LEU A 164 8.15 -32.27 -12.59
N ALA A 165 7.45 -31.15 -12.80
CA ALA A 165 7.28 -30.54 -14.12
C ALA A 165 8.56 -29.93 -14.71
N LEU A 166 9.54 -29.56 -13.87
CA LEU A 166 10.84 -29.02 -14.33
C LEU A 166 11.91 -30.10 -14.50
N ALA A 167 11.77 -31.25 -13.84
CA ALA A 167 12.67 -32.39 -14.02
C ALA A 167 12.39 -33.18 -15.31
N ASP A 168 11.15 -33.14 -15.81
CA ASP A 168 10.75 -33.85 -17.04
C ASP A 168 11.18 -33.13 -18.35
N CYS A 169 11.76 -31.92 -18.27
CA CYS A 169 12.29 -31.20 -19.44
C CYS A 169 13.79 -31.41 -19.71
N SER A 170 14.49 -32.28 -18.97
CA SER A 170 15.86 -32.70 -19.28
C SER A 170 15.94 -34.19 -19.62
N CYS A 171 15.42 -34.53 -20.80
CA CYS A 171 15.72 -35.79 -21.47
C CYS A 171 16.33 -35.50 -22.86
N THR A 172 17.67 -35.52 -22.89
CA THR A 172 18.53 -36.23 -23.86
C THR A 172 18.27 -36.12 -25.37
N ASP A 173 19.22 -35.45 -26.04
CA ASP A 173 19.92 -35.67 -27.33
C ASP A 173 19.35 -36.64 -28.39
N PRO A 174 19.69 -36.38 -29.68
CA PRO A 174 20.73 -37.25 -30.24
C PRO A 174 21.71 -36.58 -31.24
N ILE A 175 22.99 -36.90 -31.08
CA ILE A 175 23.87 -37.62 -32.05
C ILE A 175 24.10 -37.01 -33.47
N ASN A 176 25.37 -36.61 -33.67
CA ASN A 176 26.28 -36.79 -34.82
C ASN A 176 26.20 -36.01 -36.15
N SER A 177 27.44 -35.82 -36.64
CA SER A 177 27.94 -35.83 -38.02
C SER A 177 27.81 -34.55 -38.86
N ASN A 178 28.88 -33.76 -38.92
CA ASN A 178 29.88 -33.86 -40.00
C ASN A 178 31.16 -33.08 -39.65
#